data_AF-A0A6P7TQ50-F1
#
_entry.id   AF-A0A6P7TQ50-F1
#
_cell.length_a   1.000
_cell.length_b   1.000
_cell.length_c   1.000
_cell.angle_alpha   90.00
_cell.angle_beta   90.00
_cell.angle_gamma   90.00
#
_symmetry.space_group_name_H-M   'P 1'
#
loop_
_entity.id
_entity.type
_entity.pdbx_description
1 polymer ?
#
loop_
_entity_poly.entity_id
_entity_poly.type
_entity_poly.pdbx_seq_one_letter_code
_entity_poly.pdbx_strand_id
1 'polypeptide(L)'
;MATYLGWPTLLLAFSTLFRTIASREGLRIIEDVTPNSMHSFITSQHSLILIYDEINAEYHSALFEMQKLLKADLTFLEDCRYGKLQSQTFGDKYGVKVIPALVFFRQKSPIVYDGNTIDAGDVAEWLEAAQKEAMKVLNENNFEHLTQASTGATTGDWLVLFYKPGCGLIAMATMEAVAVRMHHTLNIAKIQMNSNPKLVERFKIKKCPSIIYFRHGKLFRYDPEQFDVKSMKVFVESWHRNVKAEIVPIEPSAFDILTDYIVQKLKESDHHTKVYIILPTILLLTLTMLLLCVFCCRKQATYDKHKFH
;
A
#
# COMPACT_ATOMS: atom_id res chain seq x y z
N MET A 1 29.44 -68.42 5.78
CA MET A 1 27.97 -68.43 5.98
C MET A 1 27.41 -67.16 5.39
N ALA A 2 26.88 -67.22 4.17
CA ALA A 2 26.19 -66.09 3.55
C ALA A 2 24.71 -66.17 3.92
N THR A 3 24.25 -65.27 4.80
CA THR A 3 22.85 -65.17 5.17
C THR A 3 22.08 -64.45 4.07
N TYR A 4 21.26 -65.20 3.34
CA TYR A 4 20.32 -64.67 2.35
C TYR A 4 19.27 -63.80 3.07
N LEU A 5 19.33 -62.48 2.86
CA LEU A 5 18.23 -61.58 3.19
C LEU A 5 17.06 -61.92 2.27
N GLY A 6 15.99 -62.48 2.84
CA GLY A 6 14.81 -62.88 2.09
C GLY A 6 14.14 -61.68 1.41
N TRP A 7 13.56 -61.93 0.23
CA TRP A 7 12.82 -60.94 -0.59
C TRP A 7 11.86 -60.00 0.18
N PRO A 8 11.18 -60.41 1.27
CA PRO A 8 10.34 -59.49 2.05
C PRO A 8 11.12 -58.39 2.76
N THR A 9 12.35 -58.68 3.23
CA THR A 9 13.19 -57.72 3.96
C THR A 9 13.80 -56.66 3.04
N LEU A 10 14.13 -57.03 1.80
CA LEU A 10 14.56 -56.09 0.76
C LEU A 10 13.43 -55.16 0.32
N LEU A 11 12.18 -55.63 0.24
CA LEU A 11 11.01 -54.81 -0.08
C LEU A 11 10.66 -53.81 1.03
N LEU A 12 10.72 -54.24 2.30
CA LEU A 12 10.54 -53.35 3.45
C LEU A 12 11.64 -52.28 3.51
N ALA A 13 12.90 -52.66 3.31
CA ALA A 13 14.02 -51.72 3.24
C ALA A 13 13.91 -50.77 2.04
N PHE A 14 13.46 -51.24 0.87
CA PHE A 14 13.18 -50.35 -0.27
C PHE A 14 12.02 -49.40 0.03
N SER A 15 10.96 -49.85 0.70
CA SER A 15 9.81 -49.00 1.05
C SER A 15 10.16 -47.93 2.08
N THR A 16 11.00 -48.24 3.07
CA THR A 16 11.46 -47.28 4.07
C THR A 16 12.50 -46.34 3.47
N LEU A 17 13.46 -46.85 2.70
CA LEU A 17 14.44 -46.02 1.99
C LEU A 17 13.75 -45.10 0.95
N PHE A 18 12.73 -45.58 0.22
CA PHE A 18 11.95 -44.78 -0.71
C PHE A 18 11.07 -43.76 0.00
N ARG A 19 10.48 -44.09 1.17
CA ARG A 19 9.79 -43.11 2.03
C ARG A 19 10.76 -42.07 2.61
N THR A 20 11.98 -42.44 2.95
CA THR A 20 13.01 -41.53 3.49
C THR A 20 13.67 -40.69 2.38
N ILE A 21 13.79 -41.20 1.16
CA ILE A 21 14.26 -40.46 -0.02
C ILE A 21 13.16 -39.52 -0.53
N ALA A 22 11.91 -39.98 -0.59
CA ALA A 22 10.75 -39.15 -0.92
C ALA A 22 10.42 -38.10 0.16
N SER A 23 10.85 -38.31 1.42
CA SER A 23 10.78 -37.27 2.45
C SER A 23 11.94 -36.26 2.37
N ARG A 24 12.95 -36.52 1.54
CA ARG A 24 14.12 -35.64 1.37
C ARG A 24 13.99 -34.75 0.13
N GLU A 25 13.25 -35.19 -0.89
CA GLU A 25 12.70 -34.31 -1.92
C GLU A 25 11.26 -33.95 -1.57
N GLY A 26 11.06 -32.81 -0.90
CA GLY A 26 9.72 -32.28 -0.65
C GLY A 26 9.02 -31.95 -1.97
N LEU A 27 8.38 -32.95 -2.60
CA LEU A 27 7.69 -32.78 -3.87
C LEU A 27 6.44 -31.91 -3.64
N ARG A 28 6.56 -30.62 -3.95
CA ARG A 28 5.46 -29.66 -3.89
C ARG A 28 4.42 -30.04 -4.95
N ILE A 29 3.17 -30.24 -4.54
CA ILE A 29 2.07 -30.64 -5.42
C ILE A 29 1.31 -29.39 -5.86
N ILE A 30 1.00 -29.28 -7.15
CA ILE A 30 0.08 -28.26 -7.67
C ILE A 30 -1.35 -28.80 -7.55
N GLU A 31 -2.14 -28.18 -6.68
CA GLU A 31 -3.52 -28.56 -6.41
C GLU A 31 -4.48 -28.00 -7.49
N ASP A 32 -5.46 -28.80 -7.91
CA ASP A 32 -6.61 -28.31 -8.70
C ASP A 32 -7.55 -27.50 -7.81
N VAL A 33 -7.52 -26.18 -7.96
CA VAL A 33 -8.38 -25.26 -7.19
C VAL A 33 -9.70 -25.08 -7.93
N THR A 34 -10.80 -25.25 -7.19
CA THR A 34 -12.16 -25.00 -7.70
C THR A 34 -12.71 -23.71 -7.08
N PRO A 35 -13.68 -23.04 -7.72
CA PRO A 35 -14.32 -21.85 -7.14
C PRO A 35 -14.83 -22.03 -5.71
N ASN A 36 -15.25 -23.25 -5.35
CA ASN A 36 -15.74 -23.60 -4.00
C ASN A 36 -14.63 -23.79 -2.96
N SER A 37 -13.48 -24.36 -3.35
CA SER A 37 -12.34 -24.59 -2.46
C SER A 37 -11.38 -23.38 -2.41
N MET A 38 -11.53 -22.43 -3.32
CA MET A 38 -10.68 -21.28 -3.47
C MET A 38 -10.58 -20.40 -2.22
N HIS A 39 -11.70 -20.15 -1.53
CA HIS A 39 -11.69 -19.31 -0.34
C HIS A 39 -10.84 -19.92 0.79
N SER A 40 -10.94 -21.24 1.01
CA SER A 40 -10.10 -21.93 1.98
C SER A 40 -8.64 -22.03 1.50
N PHE A 41 -8.42 -22.10 0.19
CA PHE A 41 -7.09 -22.08 -0.41
C PHE A 41 -6.31 -20.81 -0.08
N ILE A 42 -6.90 -19.64 -0.38
CA ILE A 42 -6.26 -18.32 -0.16
C ILE A 42 -6.25 -17.87 1.31
N THR A 43 -7.01 -18.54 2.18
CA THR A 43 -7.08 -18.20 3.62
C THR A 43 -5.91 -18.80 4.41
N SER A 44 -5.18 -19.75 3.82
CA SER A 44 -3.89 -20.25 4.35
C SER A 44 -2.81 -19.15 4.36
N GLN A 45 -1.62 -19.42 4.93
CA GLN A 45 -0.57 -18.40 5.11
C GLN A 45 -0.18 -17.74 3.78
N HIS A 46 0.39 -18.51 2.84
CA HIS A 46 0.80 -18.07 1.52
C HIS A 46 0.30 -19.04 0.45
N SER A 47 -0.10 -18.53 -0.71
CA SER A 47 -0.49 -19.39 -1.82
C SER A 47 -0.19 -18.78 -3.19
N LEU A 48 0.37 -19.57 -4.10
CA LEU A 48 0.59 -19.23 -5.50
C LEU A 48 -0.43 -19.94 -6.38
N ILE A 49 -1.20 -19.16 -7.15
CA ILE A 49 -2.25 -19.69 -8.04
C ILE A 49 -1.90 -19.36 -9.50
N LEU A 50 -1.85 -20.37 -10.34
CA LEU A 50 -1.85 -20.24 -11.80
C LEU A 50 -3.30 -20.17 -12.30
N ILE A 51 -3.70 -19.02 -12.80
CA ILE A 51 -4.99 -18.83 -13.47
C ILE A 51 -4.80 -19.14 -14.95
N TYR A 52 -5.64 -20.02 -15.51
CA TYR A 52 -5.47 -20.49 -16.89
C TYR A 52 -6.80 -20.79 -17.60
N ASP A 53 -6.69 -21.09 -18.89
CA ASP A 53 -7.71 -21.72 -19.73
C ASP A 53 -7.00 -22.78 -20.57
N GLU A 54 -7.59 -23.97 -20.71
CA GLU A 54 -7.02 -25.10 -21.47
C GLU A 54 -6.90 -24.81 -22.97
N ILE A 55 -7.73 -23.90 -23.49
CA ILE A 55 -7.70 -23.51 -24.90
C ILE A 55 -6.50 -22.59 -25.21
N ASN A 56 -5.93 -21.96 -24.18
CA ASN A 56 -4.81 -21.05 -24.34
C ASN A 56 -3.51 -21.82 -24.64
N ALA A 57 -2.88 -21.51 -25.78
CA ALA A 57 -1.66 -22.18 -26.23
C ALA A 57 -0.46 -22.04 -25.27
N GLU A 58 -0.44 -20.99 -24.44
CA GLU A 58 0.65 -20.71 -23.49
C GLU A 58 0.48 -21.44 -22.16
N TYR A 59 -0.70 -22.03 -21.89
CA TYR A 59 -0.99 -22.71 -20.61
C TYR A 59 0.05 -23.80 -20.27
N HIS A 60 0.35 -24.69 -21.22
CA HIS A 60 1.33 -25.77 -20.99
C HIS A 60 2.73 -25.24 -20.68
N SER A 61 3.13 -24.14 -21.33
CA SER A 61 4.42 -23.48 -21.06
C SER A 61 4.45 -22.88 -19.66
N ALA A 62 3.39 -22.15 -19.27
CA ALA A 62 3.29 -21.56 -17.94
C ALA A 62 3.26 -22.63 -16.82
N LEU A 63 2.53 -23.72 -17.02
CA LEU A 63 2.49 -24.84 -16.08
C LEU A 63 3.87 -25.50 -15.95
N PHE A 64 4.59 -25.68 -17.05
CA PHE A 64 5.94 -26.25 -17.03
C PHE A 64 6.92 -25.37 -16.24
N GLU A 65 6.90 -24.06 -16.45
CA GLU A 65 7.78 -23.13 -15.72
C GLU A 65 7.41 -23.08 -14.22
N MET A 66 6.12 -23.14 -13.88
CA MET A 66 5.70 -23.30 -12.48
C MET A 66 6.21 -24.62 -11.88
N GLN A 67 6.14 -25.74 -12.59
CA GLN A 67 6.69 -27.02 -12.11
C GLN A 67 8.21 -27.00 -11.93
N LYS A 68 8.93 -26.30 -12.82
CA LYS A 68 10.37 -26.09 -12.72
C LYS A 68 10.72 -25.24 -11.50
N LEU A 69 9.97 -24.17 -11.23
CA LEU A 69 10.07 -23.36 -10.01
C LEU A 69 9.90 -24.23 -8.75
N LEU A 70 8.91 -25.12 -8.72
CA LEU A 70 8.65 -25.98 -7.54
C LEU A 70 9.76 -26.97 -7.23
N LYS A 71 10.58 -27.35 -8.22
CA LYS A 71 11.77 -28.19 -8.06
C LYS A 71 12.99 -27.42 -7.56
N ALA A 72 12.95 -26.09 -7.63
CA ALA A 72 14.03 -25.24 -7.13
C ALA A 72 14.01 -25.16 -5.60
N ASP A 73 15.13 -24.72 -5.04
CA ASP A 73 15.20 -24.41 -3.62
C ASP A 73 14.40 -23.12 -3.33
N LEU A 74 13.27 -23.30 -2.64
CA LEU A 74 12.37 -22.23 -2.20
C LEU A 74 12.15 -22.35 -0.70
N THR A 75 13.23 -22.45 0.08
CA THR A 75 13.20 -22.44 1.57
C THR A 75 12.36 -21.29 2.14
N PHE A 76 12.32 -20.15 1.46
CA PHE A 76 11.52 -18.99 1.88
C PHE A 76 10.00 -19.15 1.68
N LEU A 77 9.55 -20.24 1.02
CA LEU A 77 8.15 -20.57 0.77
C LEU A 77 7.78 -21.99 1.23
N GLU A 78 8.38 -22.48 2.32
CA GLU A 78 8.09 -23.81 2.87
C GLU A 78 6.59 -24.03 3.16
N ASP A 79 5.90 -23.01 3.70
CA ASP A 79 4.46 -23.05 4.03
C ASP A 79 3.55 -22.52 2.90
N CYS A 80 4.07 -22.40 1.67
CA CYS A 80 3.30 -21.91 0.54
C CYS A 80 2.53 -23.05 -0.14
N ARG A 81 1.25 -22.82 -0.44
CA ARG A 81 0.43 -23.73 -1.25
C ARG A 81 0.49 -23.35 -2.72
N TYR A 82 0.44 -24.35 -3.59
CA TYR A 82 0.55 -24.17 -5.03
C TYR A 82 -0.70 -24.72 -5.69
N GLY A 83 -1.36 -23.89 -6.49
CA GLY A 83 -2.64 -24.25 -7.09
C GLY A 83 -2.73 -23.81 -8.54
N LYS A 84 -3.61 -24.45 -9.29
CA LYS A 84 -4.04 -23.98 -10.61
C LYS A 84 -5.56 -23.86 -10.62
N LEU A 85 -6.07 -22.83 -11.30
CA LEU A 85 -7.49 -22.50 -11.33
C LEU A 85 -7.90 -22.11 -12.76
N GLN A 86 -8.81 -22.89 -13.34
CA GLN A 86 -9.38 -22.59 -14.65
C GLN A 86 -10.52 -21.57 -14.52
N SER A 87 -10.20 -20.28 -14.41
CA SER A 87 -11.21 -19.23 -14.22
C SER A 87 -10.70 -17.82 -14.56
N GLN A 88 -10.98 -17.34 -15.78
CA GLN A 88 -10.74 -15.94 -16.14
C GLN A 88 -11.52 -14.97 -15.23
N THR A 89 -12.76 -15.31 -14.89
CA THR A 89 -13.62 -14.47 -14.04
C THR A 89 -13.06 -14.28 -12.63
N PHE A 90 -12.26 -15.22 -12.13
CA PHE A 90 -11.52 -15.02 -10.89
C PHE A 90 -10.36 -14.04 -11.08
N GLY A 91 -9.58 -14.22 -12.16
CA GLY A 91 -8.50 -13.30 -12.52
C GLY A 91 -8.97 -11.85 -12.65
N ASP A 92 -10.12 -11.63 -13.28
CA ASP A 92 -10.72 -10.31 -13.48
C ASP A 92 -10.93 -9.55 -12.16
N LYS A 93 -11.23 -10.25 -11.06
CA LYS A 93 -11.43 -9.64 -9.72
C LYS A 93 -10.16 -8.94 -9.20
N TYR A 94 -8.99 -9.41 -9.63
CA TYR A 94 -7.69 -8.89 -9.24
C TYR A 94 -6.99 -8.12 -10.37
N GLY A 95 -7.68 -7.89 -11.50
CA GLY A 95 -7.13 -7.14 -12.63
C GLY A 95 -6.35 -7.96 -13.65
N VAL A 96 -6.39 -9.30 -13.57
CA VAL A 96 -5.74 -10.16 -14.56
C VAL A 96 -6.55 -10.11 -15.86
N LYS A 97 -5.99 -9.47 -16.88
CA LYS A 97 -6.61 -9.34 -18.22
C LYS A 97 -6.15 -10.38 -19.23
N VAL A 98 -4.95 -10.93 -19.00
CA VAL A 98 -4.31 -11.92 -19.86
C VAL A 98 -4.03 -13.13 -19.01
N ILE A 99 -4.39 -14.30 -19.52
CA ILE A 99 -4.06 -15.61 -18.95
C ILE A 99 -3.21 -16.39 -19.97
N PRO A 100 -2.36 -17.33 -19.53
CA PRO A 100 -2.13 -17.75 -18.15
C PRO A 100 -1.46 -16.67 -17.29
N ALA A 101 -1.79 -16.62 -16.00
CA ALA A 101 -1.25 -15.62 -15.07
C ALA A 101 -1.00 -16.20 -13.68
N LEU A 102 0.01 -15.69 -13.00
CA LEU A 102 0.32 -16.04 -11.61
C LEU A 102 -0.20 -14.97 -10.66
N VAL A 103 -0.89 -15.41 -9.61
CA VAL A 103 -1.30 -14.56 -8.49
C VAL A 103 -0.78 -15.18 -7.20
N PHE A 104 0.08 -14.44 -6.50
CA PHE A 104 0.56 -14.81 -5.18
C PHE A 104 -0.28 -14.12 -4.11
N PHE A 105 -0.81 -14.89 -3.17
CA PHE A 105 -1.57 -14.38 -2.03
C PHE A 105 -0.68 -14.41 -0.79
N ARG A 106 -0.22 -13.24 -0.36
CA ARG A 106 0.47 -13.05 0.91
C ARG A 106 -0.56 -12.77 2.01
N GLN A 107 -0.91 -13.77 2.83
CA GLN A 107 -1.90 -13.62 3.91
C GLN A 107 -3.19 -12.95 3.42
N LYS A 108 -3.77 -13.47 2.33
CA LYS A 108 -4.95 -12.95 1.60
C LYS A 108 -4.72 -11.69 0.75
N SER A 109 -3.56 -11.05 0.81
CA SER A 109 -3.24 -9.90 -0.05
C SER A 109 -2.79 -10.39 -1.43
N PRO A 110 -3.54 -10.10 -2.50
CA PRO A 110 -3.21 -10.55 -3.85
C PRO A 110 -2.07 -9.71 -4.43
N ILE A 111 -1.06 -10.37 -5.00
CA ILE A 111 0.01 -9.76 -5.77
C ILE A 111 0.02 -10.47 -7.12
N VAL A 112 -0.31 -9.74 -8.18
CA VAL A 112 -0.30 -10.26 -9.55
C VAL A 112 1.13 -10.19 -10.08
N TYR A 113 1.59 -11.27 -10.69
CA TYR A 113 2.87 -11.26 -11.41
C TYR A 113 2.77 -10.37 -12.65
N ASP A 114 3.66 -9.39 -12.76
CA ASP A 114 3.65 -8.34 -13.79
C ASP A 114 4.68 -8.58 -14.91
N GLY A 115 5.36 -9.73 -14.91
CA GLY A 115 6.30 -10.10 -15.98
C GLY A 115 5.61 -10.41 -17.30
N ASN A 116 6.33 -10.20 -18.41
CA ASN A 116 5.80 -10.45 -19.75
C ASN A 116 5.59 -11.94 -20.04
N THR A 117 6.39 -12.80 -19.42
CA THR A 117 6.38 -14.25 -19.60
C THR A 117 6.60 -14.92 -18.24
N ILE A 118 5.96 -16.05 -18.01
CA ILE A 118 6.17 -16.85 -16.80
C ILE A 118 7.45 -17.67 -17.00
N ASP A 119 8.58 -17.17 -16.50
CA ASP A 119 9.86 -17.90 -16.41
C ASP A 119 10.17 -18.23 -14.94
N ALA A 120 10.62 -19.45 -14.66
CA ALA A 120 10.86 -19.90 -13.29
C ALA A 120 11.86 -19.02 -12.51
N GLY A 121 12.89 -18.48 -13.17
CA GLY A 121 13.89 -17.62 -12.54
C GLY A 121 13.32 -16.25 -12.17
N ASP A 122 12.67 -15.59 -13.13
CA ASP A 122 12.02 -14.29 -12.89
C ASP A 122 10.91 -14.40 -11.84
N VAL A 123 10.13 -15.49 -11.85
CA VAL A 123 9.08 -15.75 -10.86
C VAL A 123 9.68 -16.00 -9.48
N ALA A 124 10.81 -16.70 -9.38
CA ALA A 124 11.50 -16.92 -8.10
C ALA A 124 11.96 -15.60 -7.47
N GLU A 125 12.61 -14.72 -8.25
CA GLU A 125 13.03 -13.39 -7.80
C GLU A 125 11.83 -12.55 -7.37
N TRP A 126 10.77 -12.55 -8.19
CA TRP A 126 9.52 -11.86 -7.84
C TRP A 126 8.94 -12.37 -6.53
N LEU A 127 8.83 -13.69 -6.33
CA LEU A 127 8.31 -14.29 -5.11
C LEU A 127 9.14 -13.95 -3.87
N GLU A 128 10.47 -13.90 -4.00
CA GLU A 128 11.36 -13.52 -2.89
C GLU A 128 11.10 -12.09 -2.41
N ALA A 129 10.80 -11.18 -3.33
CA ALA A 129 10.37 -9.83 -2.99
C ALA A 129 8.91 -9.80 -2.52
N ALA A 130 8.02 -10.58 -3.14
CA ALA A 130 6.58 -10.60 -2.83
C ALA A 130 6.25 -11.19 -1.46
N GLN A 131 7.06 -12.09 -0.90
CA GLN A 131 6.85 -12.61 0.46
C GLN A 131 7.01 -11.54 1.55
N LYS A 132 7.75 -10.46 1.30
CA LYS A 132 7.97 -9.37 2.26
C LYS A 132 6.85 -8.34 2.15
N GLU A 133 6.42 -7.77 3.26
CA GLU A 133 5.42 -6.70 3.23
C GLU A 133 6.02 -5.42 2.61
N ALA A 134 5.67 -5.14 1.36
CA ALA A 134 6.17 -3.98 0.63
C ALA A 134 5.29 -2.73 0.80
N MET A 135 4.00 -2.90 1.09
CA MET A 135 3.06 -1.79 1.23
C MET A 135 2.83 -1.42 2.70
N LYS A 136 3.15 -0.17 3.05
CA LYS A 136 3.01 0.35 4.42
C LYS A 136 1.55 0.72 4.72
N VAL A 137 1.12 0.49 5.97
CA VAL A 137 -0.18 0.98 6.44
C VAL A 137 0.00 2.36 7.07
N LEU A 138 -0.64 3.36 6.48
CA LEU A 138 -0.67 4.72 7.02
C LEU A 138 -2.01 5.02 7.69
N ASN A 139 -1.96 5.86 8.71
CA ASN A 139 -3.11 6.34 9.47
C ASN A 139 -2.86 7.78 9.96
N GLU A 140 -3.86 8.37 10.58
CA GLU A 140 -3.81 9.75 11.10
C GLU A 140 -2.60 10.02 12.01
N ASN A 141 -2.12 9.01 12.74
CA ASN A 141 -1.05 9.19 13.73
C ASN A 141 0.36 9.07 13.12
N ASN A 142 0.51 8.34 12.01
CA ASN A 142 1.83 8.04 11.43
C ASN A 142 2.08 8.69 10.06
N PHE A 143 1.03 9.21 9.40
CA PHE A 143 1.14 9.73 8.04
C PHE A 143 2.17 10.87 7.95
N GLU A 144 2.02 11.93 8.75
CA GLU A 144 2.97 13.06 8.72
C GLU A 144 4.37 12.64 9.16
N HIS A 145 4.45 11.86 10.23
CA HIS A 145 5.74 11.41 10.76
C HIS A 145 6.55 10.63 9.73
N LEU A 146 5.90 9.69 9.02
CA LEU A 146 6.57 8.81 8.07
C LEU A 146 6.80 9.47 6.71
N THR A 147 5.84 10.24 6.21
CA THR A 147 5.91 10.79 4.84
C THR A 147 6.59 12.14 4.78
N GLN A 148 6.50 12.94 5.86
CA GLN A 148 6.92 14.35 5.89
C GLN A 148 6.34 15.15 4.70
N ALA A 149 5.12 14.79 4.28
CA ALA A 149 4.54 15.30 3.04
C ALA A 149 4.34 16.83 3.05
N SER A 150 3.93 17.40 4.19
CA SER A 150 3.60 18.84 4.30
C SER A 150 4.82 19.75 4.39
N THR A 151 5.93 19.25 4.94
CA THR A 151 7.13 20.05 5.20
C THR A 151 8.07 20.10 3.98
N GLY A 152 7.78 19.32 2.94
CA GLY A 152 8.61 19.20 1.73
C GLY A 152 9.90 18.40 1.94
N ALA A 153 10.25 18.06 3.18
CA ALA A 153 11.37 17.21 3.55
C ALA A 153 10.96 15.73 3.55
N THR A 154 10.47 15.24 2.40
CA THR A 154 9.92 13.88 2.29
C THR A 154 11.00 12.82 2.47
N THR A 155 10.67 11.71 3.14
CA THR A 155 11.53 10.51 3.33
C THR A 155 11.69 9.67 2.05
N GLY A 156 11.71 10.33 0.89
CA GLY A 156 11.51 9.75 -0.43
C GLY A 156 10.11 10.02 -0.98
N ASP A 157 9.88 9.55 -2.20
CA ASP A 157 8.58 9.68 -2.86
C ASP A 157 7.59 8.63 -2.34
N TRP A 158 6.31 8.97 -2.29
CA TRP A 158 5.24 8.11 -1.76
C TRP A 158 4.08 7.96 -2.72
N LEU A 159 3.65 6.73 -2.98
CA LEU A 159 2.39 6.43 -3.68
C LEU A 159 1.40 5.84 -2.69
N VAL A 160 0.29 6.53 -2.47
CA VAL A 160 -0.64 6.23 -1.37
C VAL A 160 -2.03 5.95 -1.89
N LEU A 161 -2.55 4.76 -1.59
CA LEU A 161 -3.91 4.32 -1.91
C LEU A 161 -4.86 4.60 -0.75
N PHE A 162 -5.91 5.36 -1.01
CA PHE A 162 -7.08 5.50 -0.15
C PHE A 162 -8.15 4.49 -0.58
N TYR A 163 -8.58 3.64 0.34
CA TYR A 163 -9.54 2.59 0.07
C TYR A 163 -10.54 2.38 1.22
N LYS A 164 -11.64 1.68 0.94
CA LYS A 164 -12.54 1.11 1.96
C LYS A 164 -12.55 -0.41 1.80
N PRO A 165 -12.83 -1.19 2.86
CA PRO A 165 -13.04 -2.62 2.73
C PRO A 165 -14.07 -2.93 1.63
N GLY A 166 -13.73 -3.83 0.72
CA GLY A 166 -14.60 -4.24 -0.39
C GLY A 166 -14.58 -3.36 -1.65
N CYS A 167 -13.94 -2.18 -1.64
CA CYS A 167 -13.73 -1.39 -2.86
C CYS A 167 -12.26 -1.38 -3.30
N GLY A 168 -12.03 -1.26 -4.61
CA GLY A 168 -10.70 -1.12 -5.17
C GLY A 168 -9.84 -2.37 -5.07
N LEU A 169 -10.42 -3.59 -5.15
CA LEU A 169 -9.66 -4.84 -5.09
C LEU A 169 -8.57 -4.91 -6.17
N ILE A 170 -8.90 -4.49 -7.40
CA ILE A 170 -7.94 -4.38 -8.50
C ILE A 170 -6.84 -3.36 -8.13
N ALA A 171 -7.22 -2.16 -7.69
CA ALA A 171 -6.25 -1.13 -7.30
C ALA A 171 -5.32 -1.61 -6.17
N MET A 172 -5.85 -2.34 -5.18
CA MET A 172 -5.07 -2.95 -4.10
C MET A 172 -4.06 -3.98 -4.66
N ALA A 173 -4.51 -4.90 -5.51
CA ALA A 173 -3.66 -5.92 -6.11
C ALA A 173 -2.55 -5.29 -6.97
N THR A 174 -2.90 -4.30 -7.79
CA THR A 174 -1.96 -3.55 -8.61
C THR A 174 -0.96 -2.76 -7.75
N MET A 175 -1.42 -2.10 -6.68
CA MET A 175 -0.53 -1.38 -5.77
C MET A 175 0.45 -2.31 -5.04
N GLU A 176 0.03 -3.51 -4.63
CA GLU A 176 0.92 -4.51 -4.04
C GLU A 176 1.98 -4.98 -5.07
N ALA A 177 1.58 -5.22 -6.32
CA ALA A 177 2.53 -5.57 -7.40
C ALA A 177 3.55 -4.46 -7.67
N VAL A 178 3.10 -3.19 -7.76
CA VAL A 178 4.01 -2.03 -7.90
C VAL A 178 4.92 -1.91 -6.68
N ALA A 179 4.42 -2.23 -5.48
CA ALA A 179 5.22 -2.15 -4.25
C ALA A 179 6.37 -3.15 -4.29
N VAL A 180 6.10 -4.38 -4.71
CA VAL A 180 7.14 -5.41 -4.93
C VAL A 180 8.15 -4.94 -5.97
N ARG A 181 7.68 -4.39 -7.10
CA ARG A 181 8.56 -4.02 -8.23
C ARG A 181 9.40 -2.77 -7.98
N MET A 182 8.89 -1.81 -7.21
CA MET A 182 9.52 -0.50 -6.99
C MET A 182 10.00 -0.26 -5.56
N HIS A 183 10.12 -1.31 -4.74
CA HIS A 183 10.41 -1.20 -3.29
C HIS A 183 11.70 -0.43 -2.95
N HIS A 184 12.67 -0.35 -3.87
CA HIS A 184 13.91 0.42 -3.66
C HIS A 184 13.79 1.91 -3.99
N THR A 185 12.85 2.29 -4.86
CA THR A 185 12.76 3.65 -5.42
C THR A 185 11.53 4.42 -4.95
N LEU A 186 10.49 3.73 -4.48
CA LEU A 186 9.20 4.31 -4.17
C LEU A 186 8.64 3.69 -2.89
N ASN A 187 8.23 4.54 -1.95
CA ASN A 187 7.44 4.08 -0.81
C ASN A 187 5.99 3.90 -1.25
N ILE A 188 5.40 2.74 -0.99
CA ILE A 188 3.99 2.48 -1.30
C ILE A 188 3.22 2.29 -0.01
N ALA A 189 2.04 2.89 0.07
CA ALA A 189 1.21 2.81 1.25
C ALA A 189 -0.28 2.72 0.94
N LYS A 190 -1.04 2.28 1.96
CA LYS A 190 -2.49 2.24 1.97
C LYS A 190 -3.07 2.91 3.21
N ILE A 191 -4.21 3.56 3.04
CA ILE A 191 -4.99 4.22 4.09
C ILE A 191 -6.45 3.75 3.98
N GLN A 192 -6.97 3.19 5.08
CA GLN A 192 -8.40 2.86 5.18
C GLN A 192 -9.20 4.14 5.47
N MET A 193 -10.04 4.55 4.54
CA MET A 193 -10.79 5.81 4.62
C MET A 193 -11.75 5.85 5.83
N ASN A 194 -12.44 4.75 6.13
CA ASN A 194 -13.44 4.71 7.20
C ASN A 194 -12.83 4.96 8.60
N SER A 195 -11.59 4.53 8.81
CA SER A 195 -10.88 4.67 10.08
C SER A 195 -10.00 5.92 10.14
N ASN A 196 -9.93 6.70 9.05
CA ASN A 196 -9.05 7.87 8.93
C ASN A 196 -9.78 9.07 8.29
N PRO A 197 -10.92 9.52 8.87
CA PRO A 197 -11.73 10.59 8.30
C PRO A 197 -10.99 11.93 8.16
N LYS A 198 -10.03 12.25 9.05
CA LYS A 198 -9.27 13.51 8.95
C LYS A 198 -8.35 13.52 7.74
N LEU A 199 -7.72 12.39 7.41
CA LEU A 199 -6.91 12.27 6.20
C LEU A 199 -7.78 12.36 4.94
N VAL A 200 -8.96 11.74 4.97
CA VAL A 200 -9.95 11.83 3.88
C VAL A 200 -10.38 13.29 3.65
N GLU A 201 -10.69 14.01 4.71
CA GLU A 201 -11.06 15.43 4.65
C GLU A 201 -9.91 16.30 4.16
N ARG A 202 -8.74 16.16 4.80
CA ARG A 202 -7.53 16.93 4.49
C ARG A 202 -7.12 16.82 3.03
N PHE A 203 -7.13 15.61 2.47
CA PHE A 203 -6.78 15.37 1.06
C PHE A 203 -7.99 15.45 0.10
N LYS A 204 -9.17 15.77 0.63
CA LYS A 204 -10.44 15.93 -0.10
C LYS A 204 -10.79 14.69 -0.93
N ILE A 205 -10.61 13.50 -0.34
CA ILE A 205 -10.85 12.22 -1.01
C ILE A 205 -12.35 11.97 -1.15
N LYS A 206 -12.84 11.93 -2.39
CA LYS A 206 -14.28 11.73 -2.68
C LYS A 206 -14.60 10.35 -3.28
N LYS A 207 -13.67 9.77 -4.04
CA LYS A 207 -13.83 8.49 -4.75
C LYS A 207 -13.16 7.34 -3.98
N CYS A 208 -13.69 6.13 -4.09
CA CYS A 208 -12.97 4.90 -3.74
C CYS A 208 -12.80 4.02 -4.99
N PRO A 209 -11.60 3.49 -5.26
CA PRO A 209 -10.32 3.86 -4.65
C PRO A 209 -9.87 5.27 -5.10
N SER A 210 -8.89 5.85 -4.41
CA SER A 210 -8.19 7.07 -4.87
C SER A 210 -6.71 6.94 -4.57
N ILE A 211 -5.85 7.27 -5.54
CA ILE A 211 -4.39 7.17 -5.40
C ILE A 211 -3.78 8.57 -5.51
N ILE A 212 -2.88 8.87 -4.59
CA ILE A 212 -2.12 10.13 -4.58
C ILE A 212 -0.63 9.81 -4.56
N TYR A 213 0.11 10.46 -5.45
CA TYR A 213 1.56 10.45 -5.47
C TYR A 213 2.10 11.73 -4.82
N PHE A 214 2.93 11.59 -3.80
CA PHE A 214 3.59 12.66 -3.09
C PHE A 214 5.07 12.72 -3.49
N ARG A 215 5.51 13.90 -3.94
CA ARG A 215 6.89 14.13 -4.38
C ARG A 215 7.25 15.59 -4.16
N HIS A 216 8.36 15.83 -3.46
CA HIS A 216 8.95 17.17 -3.24
C HIS A 216 7.93 18.21 -2.73
N GLY A 217 7.14 17.87 -1.70
CA GLY A 217 6.14 18.78 -1.10
C GLY A 217 4.91 19.05 -1.97
N LYS A 218 4.78 18.33 -3.10
CA LYS A 218 3.62 18.38 -3.98
C LYS A 218 2.91 17.04 -3.96
N LEU A 219 1.61 17.08 -4.19
CA LEU A 219 0.82 15.89 -4.46
C LEU A 219 0.24 15.92 -5.87
N PHE A 220 0.13 14.74 -6.47
CA PHE A 220 -0.36 14.49 -7.81
C PHE A 220 -1.43 13.41 -7.72
N ARG A 221 -2.64 13.69 -8.20
CA ARG A 221 -3.74 12.73 -8.19
C ARG A 221 -3.61 11.79 -9.37
N TYR A 222 -3.72 10.49 -9.12
CA TYR A 222 -3.72 9.45 -10.14
C TYR A 222 -5.16 8.98 -10.39
N ASP A 223 -5.65 9.18 -11.62
CA ASP A 223 -7.00 8.78 -12.07
C ASP A 223 -6.85 8.00 -13.39
N PRO A 224 -6.55 6.69 -13.33
CA PRO A 224 -6.32 5.89 -14.52
C PRO A 224 -7.62 5.35 -15.14
N GLU A 225 -7.59 5.05 -16.44
CA GLU A 225 -8.66 4.29 -17.10
C GLU A 225 -8.72 2.83 -16.60
N GLN A 226 -7.56 2.26 -16.30
CA GLN A 226 -7.39 0.90 -15.81
C GLN A 226 -6.26 0.82 -14.78
N PHE A 227 -6.45 -0.02 -13.75
CA PHE A 227 -5.44 -0.24 -12.72
C PHE A 227 -4.45 -1.32 -13.16
N ASP A 228 -3.39 -0.92 -13.85
CA ASP A 228 -2.29 -1.81 -14.23
C ASP A 228 -0.91 -1.28 -13.78
N VAL A 229 0.02 -2.20 -13.58
CA VAL A 229 1.36 -1.92 -13.01
C VAL A 229 2.15 -0.98 -13.91
N LYS A 230 2.07 -1.18 -15.23
CA LYS A 230 2.82 -0.42 -16.24
C LYS A 230 2.41 1.05 -16.23
N SER A 231 1.11 1.32 -16.30
CA SER A 231 0.55 2.68 -16.26
C SER A 231 0.91 3.42 -14.98
N MET A 232 0.90 2.71 -13.85
CA MET A 232 1.24 3.29 -12.54
C MET A 232 2.73 3.61 -12.41
N LYS A 233 3.60 2.73 -12.91
CA LYS A 233 5.05 2.96 -13.00
C LYS A 233 5.35 4.19 -13.87
N VAL A 234 4.77 4.25 -15.08
CA VAL A 234 4.94 5.39 -16.00
C VAL A 234 4.48 6.70 -15.34
N PHE A 235 3.38 6.66 -14.57
CA PHE A 235 2.90 7.80 -13.81
C PHE A 235 3.94 8.33 -12.81
N VAL A 236 4.44 7.46 -11.94
CA VAL A 236 5.45 7.82 -10.93
C VAL A 236 6.74 8.33 -11.59
N GLU A 237 7.21 7.66 -12.63
CA GLU A 237 8.48 7.99 -13.27
C GLU A 237 8.43 9.31 -14.06
N SER A 238 7.33 9.56 -14.77
CA SER A 238 7.28 10.66 -15.75
C SER A 238 5.93 11.36 -15.87
N TRP A 239 4.82 10.63 -15.98
CA TRP A 239 3.54 11.23 -16.39
C TRP A 239 2.89 12.12 -15.33
N HIS A 240 3.26 11.99 -14.04
CA HIS A 240 2.83 12.92 -12.99
C HIS A 240 3.13 14.40 -13.31
N ARG A 241 4.11 14.69 -14.17
CA ARG A 241 4.44 16.06 -14.61
C ARG A 241 3.36 16.69 -15.48
N ASN A 242 2.51 15.87 -16.09
CA ASN A 242 1.42 16.31 -16.97
C ASN A 242 0.09 16.47 -16.23
N VAL A 243 0.02 16.12 -14.94
CA VAL A 243 -1.16 16.36 -14.11
C VAL A 243 -0.96 17.58 -13.24
N LYS A 244 -2.07 18.20 -12.82
CA LYS A 244 -2.03 19.37 -11.95
C LYS A 244 -1.33 19.02 -10.63
N ALA A 245 -0.23 19.70 -10.36
CA ALA A 245 0.42 19.65 -9.05
C ALA A 245 -0.41 20.44 -8.02
N GLU A 246 -0.68 19.81 -6.89
CA GLU A 246 -1.28 20.46 -5.72
C GLU A 246 -0.23 20.58 -4.61
N ILE A 247 -0.30 21.64 -3.82
CA ILE A 247 0.50 21.75 -2.59
C ILE A 247 -0.08 20.76 -1.58
N VAL A 248 0.77 20.06 -0.85
CA VAL A 248 0.32 19.18 0.23
C VAL A 248 -0.38 20.01 1.31
N PRO A 249 -1.69 19.78 1.59
CA PRO A 249 -2.38 20.49 2.66
C PRO A 249 -1.73 20.19 3.99
N ILE A 250 -1.47 21.20 4.81
CA ILE A 250 -0.87 21.02 6.14
C ILE A 250 -1.88 20.34 7.07
N GLU A 251 -1.41 19.53 8.00
CA GLU A 251 -2.26 19.03 9.08
C GLU A 251 -2.71 20.19 9.97
N PRO A 252 -4.02 20.38 10.22
CA PRO A 252 -4.48 21.47 11.07
C PRO A 252 -3.98 21.28 12.50
N SER A 253 -3.32 22.30 13.05
CA SER A 253 -2.87 22.29 14.44
C SER A 253 -4.05 22.41 15.41
N ALA A 254 -3.82 22.11 16.70
CA ALA A 254 -4.84 22.31 17.73
C ALA A 254 -5.38 23.75 17.78
N PHE A 255 -4.52 24.73 17.47
CA PHE A 255 -4.92 26.13 17.37
C PHE A 255 -5.78 26.38 16.13
N ASP A 256 -5.45 25.79 14.98
CA ASP A 256 -6.23 25.92 13.75
C ASP A 256 -7.64 25.34 13.93
N ILE A 257 -7.74 24.16 14.56
CA ILE A 257 -9.02 23.51 14.88
C ILE A 257 -9.89 24.41 15.77
N LEU A 258 -9.30 24.99 16.82
CA LEU A 258 -10.01 25.91 17.71
C LEU A 258 -10.48 27.15 16.94
N THR A 259 -9.61 27.70 16.10
CA THR A 259 -9.90 28.91 15.32
C THR A 259 -11.02 28.65 14.33
N ASP A 260 -10.99 27.52 13.62
CA ASP A 260 -12.05 27.12 12.68
C ASP A 260 -13.37 26.88 13.41
N TYR A 261 -13.37 26.25 14.58
CA TYR A 261 -14.57 26.09 15.40
C TYR A 261 -15.18 27.45 15.79
N ILE A 262 -14.34 28.38 16.28
CA ILE A 262 -14.78 29.75 16.63
C ILE A 262 -15.34 30.45 15.39
N VAL A 263 -14.64 30.40 14.26
CA VAL A 263 -15.07 31.02 13.00
C VAL A 263 -16.39 30.43 12.51
N GLN A 264 -16.58 29.11 12.58
CA GLN A 264 -17.82 28.47 12.19
C GLN A 264 -18.98 28.88 13.12
N LYS A 265 -18.77 28.87 14.44
CA LYS A 265 -19.77 29.36 15.41
C LYS A 265 -20.12 30.82 15.18
N LEU A 266 -19.16 31.67 14.85
CA LEU A 266 -19.41 33.06 14.47
C LEU A 266 -20.18 33.17 13.15
N LYS A 267 -19.93 32.30 12.17
CA LYS A 267 -20.70 32.28 10.90
C LYS A 267 -22.16 31.91 11.11
N GLU A 268 -22.43 30.89 11.93
CA GLU A 268 -23.78 30.38 12.25
C GLU A 268 -24.57 31.30 13.19
N SER A 269 -23.88 32.18 13.93
CA SER A 269 -24.52 33.11 14.86
C SER A 269 -25.38 34.18 14.15
N ASP A 270 -26.38 34.73 14.83
CA ASP A 270 -27.15 35.86 14.30
C ASP A 270 -26.34 37.17 14.32
N HIS A 271 -26.71 38.14 13.47
CA HIS A 271 -26.03 39.42 13.35
C HIS A 271 -25.86 40.14 14.70
N HIS A 272 -26.89 40.11 15.57
CA HIS A 272 -26.80 40.76 16.88
C HIS A 272 -25.73 40.12 17.78
N THR A 273 -25.64 38.80 17.78
CA THR A 273 -24.66 38.06 18.57
C THR A 273 -23.24 38.25 18.02
N LYS A 274 -23.06 38.32 16.69
CA LYS A 274 -21.75 38.63 16.08
C LYS A 274 -21.25 40.01 16.51
N VAL A 275 -22.11 41.02 16.45
CA VAL A 275 -21.78 42.40 16.87
C VAL A 275 -21.38 42.43 18.34
N TYR A 276 -22.12 41.73 19.21
CA TYR A 276 -21.83 41.65 20.65
C TYR A 276 -20.51 40.94 20.98
N ILE A 277 -20.03 40.02 20.15
CA ILE A 277 -18.74 39.33 20.37
C ILE A 277 -17.57 40.11 19.73
N ILE A 278 -17.76 40.68 18.54
CA ILE A 278 -16.69 41.33 17.76
C ILE A 278 -16.34 42.73 18.31
N LEU A 279 -17.32 43.54 18.71
CA LEU A 279 -17.03 44.90 19.20
C LEU A 279 -16.17 44.91 20.48
N PRO A 280 -16.49 44.12 21.53
CA PRO A 280 -15.70 44.12 22.75
C PRO A 280 -14.29 43.55 22.54
N THR A 281 -14.13 42.57 21.66
CA THR A 281 -12.82 41.99 21.34
C THR A 281 -11.92 42.99 20.61
N ILE A 282 -12.46 43.75 19.65
CA ILE A 282 -11.73 44.86 19.00
C ILE A 282 -11.36 45.95 20.02
N LEU A 283 -12.28 46.34 20.89
CA LEU A 283 -12.02 47.34 21.93
C LEU A 283 -10.89 46.89 22.88
N LEU A 284 -10.92 45.62 23.30
CA LEU A 284 -9.89 45.05 24.16
C LEU A 284 -8.52 44.95 23.47
N LEU A 285 -8.49 44.57 22.18
CA LEU A 285 -7.25 44.51 21.39
C LEU A 285 -6.64 45.89 21.16
N THR A 286 -7.47 46.91 20.90
CA THR A 286 -6.98 48.28 20.73
C THR A 286 -6.47 48.85 22.05
N LEU A 287 -7.15 48.59 23.17
CA LEU A 287 -6.71 49.00 24.51
C LEU A 287 -5.39 48.33 24.90
N THR A 288 -5.24 47.03 24.66
CA THR A 288 -4.01 46.30 24.96
C THR A 288 -2.84 46.77 24.10
N MET A 289 -3.05 47.03 22.81
CA MET A 289 -2.03 47.63 21.93
C MET A 289 -1.63 49.04 22.38
N LEU A 290 -2.58 49.89 22.78
CA LEU A 290 -2.29 51.22 23.33
C LEU A 290 -1.45 51.13 24.62
N LEU A 291 -1.81 50.23 25.52
CA LEU A 291 -1.06 50.01 26.76
C LEU A 291 0.37 49.52 26.48
N LEU A 292 0.54 48.59 25.53
CA LEU A 292 1.86 48.13 25.09
C LEU A 292 2.69 49.26 24.47
N CYS A 293 2.09 50.09 23.61
CA CYS A 293 2.75 51.27 23.03
C CYS A 293 3.19 52.25 24.12
N VAL A 294 2.32 52.55 25.10
CA VAL A 294 2.67 53.43 26.23
C VAL A 294 3.81 52.83 27.06
N PHE A 295 3.79 51.52 27.30
CA PHE A 295 4.86 50.82 28.04
C PHE A 295 6.19 50.84 27.27
N CYS A 296 6.17 50.59 25.97
CA CYS A 296 7.34 50.68 25.09
C CYS A 296 7.91 52.11 25.03
N CYS A 297 7.06 53.12 24.84
CA CYS A 297 7.47 54.52 24.82
C CYS A 297 8.07 54.96 26.17
N ARG A 298 7.51 54.51 27.29
CA ARG A 298 8.08 54.77 28.62
C ARG A 298 9.44 54.11 28.81
N LYS A 299 9.62 52.87 28.33
CA LYS A 299 10.88 52.12 28.40
C LYS A 299 11.98 52.74 27.52
N GLN A 300 11.61 53.27 26.35
CA GLN A 300 12.52 54.02 25.47
C GLN A 300 12.99 55.32 26.16
N ALA A 301 12.05 56.06 26.76
CA ALA A 301 12.36 57.32 27.46
C ALA A 301 13.25 57.12 28.70
N THR A 302 13.15 55.98 29.40
CA THR A 302 14.08 55.64 30.49
C THR A 302 15.42 55.16 29.98
N TYR A 303 15.47 54.45 28.85
CA TYR A 303 16.73 54.06 28.20
C TYR A 303 17.53 55.27 27.71
N ASP A 304 16.87 56.24 27.05
CA ASP A 304 17.52 57.45 26.58
C ASP A 304 18.04 58.34 27.73
N LYS A 305 17.34 58.38 28.88
CA LYS A 305 17.85 59.07 30.09
C LYS A 305 19.11 58.44 30.68
N HIS A 306 19.30 57.13 30.53
CA HIS A 306 20.50 56.43 31.02
C HIS A 306 21.68 56.48 30.04
N LYS A 307 21.48 56.85 28.78
CA LYS A 307 22.54 56.96 27.77
C LYS A 307 23.30 58.30 27.82
N PHE A 308 22.74 59.30 28.49
CA PHE A 308 23.32 60.65 28.65
C PHE A 308 23.87 60.94 30.06
N HIS A 309 24.02 59.90 30.89
CA HIS A 309 24.79 59.91 32.13
C HIS A 309 25.97 58.94 32.01
#